data_AF-A0A7X7JLX2-F1
#
_entry.id   AF-A0A7X7JLX2-F1
#
_cell.length_a   1.000
_cell.length_b   1.000
_cell.length_c   1.000
_cell.angle_alpha   90.00
_cell.angle_beta   90.00
_cell.angle_gamma   90.00
#
_symmetry.space_group_name_H-M   'P 1'
#
loop_
_entity.id
_entity.type
_entity.pdbx_description
1 polymer ?
#
loop_
_entity_poly.entity_id
_entity_poly.type
_entity_poly.pdbx_seq_one_letter_code
_entity_poly.pdbx_strand_id
1 'polypeptide(L)'
;MRASPDPNALLCALILAPGTYSRNRFFDLFEASAAREVRRRARRVRSIVVQLTDPWPPRGGREGGEPRARIVTERVLDDGRVQLHYRVDDLNLSRVATLEPLEAAALRYALHRAGRGEVHPTDRRLVENALQQLCADPVAAFA
;
A
#
# COMPACT_ATOMS: atom_id res chain seq x y z
N MET A 1 18.84 16.26 -15.82
CA MET A 1 17.77 16.30 -14.81
C MET A 1 17.34 14.87 -14.60
N ARG A 2 17.63 14.29 -13.43
CA ARG A 2 17.30 12.90 -13.18
C ARG A 2 15.82 12.78 -12.79
N ALA A 3 15.10 11.83 -13.38
CA ALA A 3 13.66 11.76 -13.25
C ALA A 3 13.28 11.27 -11.84
N SER A 4 12.63 12.12 -11.03
CA SER A 4 12.03 11.67 -9.77
C SER A 4 11.08 10.50 -10.05
N PRO A 5 11.10 9.42 -9.24
CA PRO A 5 10.18 8.30 -9.42
C PRO A 5 8.74 8.80 -9.31
N ASP A 6 7.86 8.23 -10.12
CA ASP A 6 6.44 8.56 -10.11
C ASP A 6 5.84 8.36 -8.69
N PRO A 7 5.12 9.36 -8.13
CA PRO A 7 4.58 9.27 -6.77
C PRO A 7 3.64 8.09 -6.52
N ASN A 8 2.86 7.70 -7.53
CA ASN A 8 1.92 6.58 -7.44
C ASN A 8 2.66 5.24 -7.49
N ALA A 9 3.67 5.12 -8.35
CA ALA A 9 4.57 3.99 -8.38
C ALA A 9 5.26 3.79 -7.01
N LEU A 10 5.78 4.89 -6.44
CA LEU A 10 6.42 4.87 -5.13
C LEU A 10 5.44 4.49 -4.02
N LEU A 11 4.21 5.00 -4.06
CA LEU A 11 3.16 4.63 -3.10
C LEU A 11 2.93 3.12 -3.09
N CYS A 12 2.70 2.51 -4.26
CA CYS A 12 2.49 1.08 -4.41
C CYS A 12 3.70 0.27 -3.92
N ALA A 13 4.90 0.69 -4.32
CA ALA A 13 6.14 0.02 -3.91
C ALA A 13 6.31 0.03 -2.39
N LEU A 14 6.08 1.18 -1.74
CA LEU A 14 6.19 1.31 -0.30
C LEU A 14 5.14 0.47 0.43
N ILE A 15 3.94 0.29 -0.12
CA ILE A 15 2.89 -0.56 0.48
C ILE A 15 3.22 -2.05 0.31
N LEU A 16 3.58 -2.46 -0.91
CA LEU A 16 3.65 -3.86 -1.31
C LEU A 16 5.01 -4.52 -1.09
N ALA A 17 6.08 -3.74 -1.19
CA ALA A 17 7.46 -4.18 -1.05
C ALA A 17 8.29 -3.19 -0.22
N PRO A 18 7.88 -2.93 1.04
CA PRO A 18 8.47 -1.87 1.86
C PRO A 18 9.96 -2.04 2.14
N GLY A 19 10.50 -3.26 2.06
CA GLY A 19 11.92 -3.54 2.25
C GLY A 19 12.78 -3.18 1.03
N THR A 20 12.19 -3.02 -0.15
CA THR A 20 12.91 -2.77 -1.41
C THR A 20 13.46 -1.34 -1.49
N TYR A 21 12.78 -0.38 -0.86
CA TYR A 21 13.18 1.04 -0.82
C TYR A 21 13.70 1.41 0.57
N SER A 22 14.94 1.01 0.88
CA SER A 22 15.55 1.33 2.17
C SER A 22 16.00 2.80 2.23
N ARG A 23 15.82 3.43 3.40
CA ARG A 23 16.23 4.82 3.62
C ARG A 23 17.72 5.05 3.35
N ASN A 24 18.56 4.07 3.67
CA ASN A 24 20.01 4.17 3.48
C ASN A 24 20.42 4.13 2.01
N ARG A 25 19.64 3.48 1.14
CA ARG A 25 19.94 3.37 -0.29
C ARG A 25 19.29 4.48 -1.12
N PHE A 26 18.21 5.08 -0.64
CA PHE A 26 17.44 6.09 -1.36
C PHE A 26 17.34 7.41 -0.58
N PHE A 27 18.43 7.90 -0.02
CA PHE A 27 18.41 9.07 0.89
C PHE A 27 17.70 10.30 0.30
N ASP A 28 17.96 10.63 -0.96
CA ASP A 28 17.36 11.79 -1.66
C ASP A 28 15.84 11.69 -1.80
N LEU A 29 15.34 10.47 -2.01
CA LEU A 29 13.90 10.16 -1.98
C LEU A 29 13.31 10.49 -0.60
N PHE A 30 14.09 10.38 0.47
CA PHE A 30 13.69 10.66 1.84
C PHE A 30 13.73 12.16 2.22
N GLU A 31 14.43 13.01 1.47
CA GLU A 31 14.46 14.45 1.71
C GLU A 31 13.38 15.23 0.95
N ALA A 32 12.95 14.75 -0.23
CA ALA A 32 11.93 15.44 -1.03
C ALA A 32 10.57 15.56 -0.32
N SER A 33 9.99 16.77 -0.32
CA SER A 33 8.69 17.06 0.33
C SER A 33 7.52 16.29 -0.28
N ALA A 34 7.49 16.10 -1.61
CA ALA A 34 6.49 15.29 -2.30
C ALA A 34 6.54 13.81 -1.86
N ALA A 35 7.74 13.27 -1.66
CA ALA A 35 7.93 11.91 -1.18
C ALA A 35 7.52 11.76 0.30
N ARG A 36 7.53 12.83 1.10
CA ARG A 36 7.06 12.80 2.50
C ARG A 36 5.58 12.45 2.59
N GLU A 37 4.74 13.05 1.74
CA GLU A 37 3.30 12.77 1.74
C GLU A 37 3.01 11.35 1.24
N VAL A 38 3.68 10.91 0.17
CA VAL A 38 3.60 9.52 -0.32
C VAL A 38 3.96 8.52 0.79
N ARG A 39 5.05 8.76 1.53
CA ARG A 39 5.44 7.91 2.68
C ARG A 39 4.39 7.91 3.78
N ARG A 40 3.80 9.06 4.09
CA ARG A 40 2.75 9.17 5.12
C ARG A 40 1.53 8.34 4.74
N ARG A 41 1.08 8.47 3.49
CA ARG A 41 -0.03 7.72 2.91
C ARG A 41 0.27 6.22 2.89
N ALA A 42 1.43 5.82 2.37
CA ALA A 42 1.89 4.43 2.37
C ALA A 42 1.91 3.83 3.79
N ARG A 43 2.44 4.57 4.78
CA ARG A 43 2.50 4.11 6.17
C ARG A 43 1.10 3.87 6.75
N ARG A 44 0.13 4.73 6.44
CA ARG A 44 -1.28 4.56 6.85
C ARG A 44 -1.85 3.27 6.27
N VAL A 45 -1.77 3.09 4.95
CA VAL A 45 -2.32 1.90 4.28
C VAL A 45 -1.64 0.63 4.78
N ARG A 46 -0.31 0.64 4.93
CA ARG A 46 0.43 -0.50 5.50
C ARG A 46 -0.02 -0.87 6.90
N SER A 47 -0.30 0.11 7.75
CA SER A 47 -0.79 -0.15 9.10
C SER A 47 -2.12 -0.92 9.06
N ILE A 48 -2.99 -0.58 8.11
CA ILE A 48 -4.26 -1.30 7.88
C ILE A 48 -3.98 -2.71 7.37
N VAL A 49 -3.11 -2.87 6.36
CA VAL A 49 -2.74 -4.19 5.82
C VAL A 49 -2.20 -5.10 6.92
N VAL A 50 -1.26 -4.61 7.75
CA VAL A 50 -0.69 -5.39 8.85
C VAL A 50 -1.78 -5.87 9.81
N GLN A 51 -2.76 -5.03 10.15
CA GLN A 51 -3.86 -5.43 11.04
C GLN A 51 -4.76 -6.51 10.40
N LEU A 52 -4.94 -6.46 9.07
CA LEU A 52 -5.80 -7.36 8.32
C LEU A 52 -5.11 -8.65 7.84
N THR A 53 -3.78 -8.78 7.99
CA THR A 53 -3.04 -9.97 7.49
C THR A 53 -1.98 -10.55 8.43
N ASP A 54 -1.62 -9.84 9.51
CA ASP A 54 -0.43 -10.04 10.38
C ASP A 54 0.28 -11.40 10.24
N PRO A 55 1.52 -11.49 9.69
CA PRO A 55 2.42 -10.39 9.32
C PRO A 55 2.28 -9.88 7.87
N TRP A 56 2.78 -8.66 7.60
CA TRP A 56 2.93 -8.11 6.25
C TRP A 56 4.31 -7.48 5.99
N PRO A 57 4.98 -7.74 4.84
CA PRO A 57 4.60 -8.72 3.82
C PRO A 57 4.74 -10.18 4.31
N PRO A 58 4.10 -11.17 3.64
CA PRO A 58 4.22 -12.57 4.01
C PRO A 58 5.68 -13.01 3.91
N ARG A 59 6.21 -13.67 4.95
CA ARG A 59 7.58 -14.20 4.95
C ARG A 59 7.57 -15.68 4.57
N GLY A 60 8.39 -16.05 3.59
CA GLY A 60 8.70 -17.46 3.30
C GLY A 60 7.52 -18.32 2.83
N GLY A 61 6.57 -17.77 2.06
CA GLY A 61 5.47 -18.53 1.48
C GLY A 61 4.39 -18.98 2.46
N ARG A 62 4.46 -18.58 3.74
CA ARG A 62 3.35 -18.78 4.69
C ARG A 62 2.20 -17.85 4.34
N GLU A 63 1.00 -18.44 4.22
CA GLU A 63 -0.26 -17.71 4.31
C GLU A 63 -0.24 -16.86 5.59
N GLY A 64 -0.75 -15.62 5.51
CA GLY A 64 -0.67 -14.65 6.62
C GLY A 64 -1.17 -15.24 7.93
N GLY A 65 -0.65 -14.76 9.06
CA GLY A 65 -1.10 -15.21 10.38
C GLY A 65 -2.54 -14.77 10.68
N GLU A 66 -2.95 -14.93 11.93
CA GLU A 66 -4.31 -14.55 12.33
C GLU A 66 -4.47 -13.02 12.28
N PRO A 67 -5.45 -12.52 11.49
CA PRO A 67 -5.68 -11.09 11.39
C PRO A 67 -6.26 -10.58 12.70
N ARG A 68 -5.76 -9.45 13.17
CA ARG A 68 -6.25 -8.78 14.38
C ARG A 68 -7.48 -7.93 14.10
N ALA A 69 -7.75 -7.66 12.83
CA ALA A 69 -8.85 -6.86 12.39
C ALA A 69 -9.65 -7.53 11.28
N ARG A 70 -10.92 -7.12 11.18
CA ARG A 70 -11.84 -7.52 10.12
C ARG A 70 -12.49 -6.31 9.47
N ILE A 71 -12.67 -6.37 8.16
CA ILE A 71 -13.45 -5.38 7.43
C ILE A 71 -14.92 -5.58 7.79
N VAL A 72 -15.57 -4.50 8.20
CA VAL A 72 -17.01 -4.49 8.54
C VAL A 72 -17.82 -4.05 7.32
N THR A 73 -17.41 -2.94 6.71
CA THR A 73 -18.09 -2.35 5.56
C THR A 73 -17.09 -1.64 4.66
N GLU A 74 -17.37 -1.64 3.36
CA GLU A 74 -16.68 -0.84 2.37
C GLU A 74 -17.71 -0.07 1.54
N ARG A 75 -17.45 1.23 1.30
CA ARG A 75 -18.31 2.08 0.47
C ARG A 75 -17.46 2.91 -0.48
N VAL A 76 -17.81 2.90 -1.76
CA VAL A 76 -17.29 3.86 -2.73
C VAL A 76 -18.08 5.16 -2.58
N LEU A 77 -17.37 6.28 -2.45
CA LEU A 77 -17.93 7.63 -2.38
C LEU A 77 -18.14 8.19 -3.78
N ASP A 78 -18.92 9.27 -3.90
CA ASP A 78 -19.26 9.90 -5.19
C ASP A 78 -18.03 10.42 -5.95
N ASP A 79 -16.94 10.69 -5.25
CA ASP A 79 -15.65 11.12 -5.81
C ASP A 79 -14.69 9.97 -6.15
N GLY A 80 -15.15 8.72 -6.03
CA GLY A 80 -14.37 7.51 -6.30
C GLY A 80 -13.46 7.06 -5.16
N ARG A 81 -13.35 7.81 -4.06
CA ARG A 81 -12.62 7.35 -2.87
C ARG A 81 -13.36 6.22 -2.18
N VAL A 82 -12.62 5.40 -1.45
CA VAL A 82 -13.15 4.25 -0.73
C VAL A 82 -13.15 4.54 0.76
N GLN A 83 -14.32 4.50 1.38
CA GLN A 83 -14.46 4.52 2.82
C GLN A 83 -14.45 3.09 3.35
N LEU A 84 -13.38 2.73 4.05
CA LEU A 84 -13.17 1.44 4.70
C LEU A 84 -13.51 1.52 6.18
N HIS A 85 -14.46 0.72 6.63
CA HIS A 85 -14.77 0.52 8.03
C HIS A 85 -14.24 -0.84 8.46
N TYR A 86 -13.38 -0.85 9.47
CA TYR A 86 -12.82 -2.09 10.00
C TYR A 86 -12.76 -2.05 11.52
N ARG A 87 -12.73 -3.23 12.12
CA ARG A 87 -12.71 -3.41 13.57
C ARG A 87 -11.48 -4.20 13.94
N VAL A 88 -10.75 -3.74 14.96
CA VAL A 88 -9.64 -4.44 15.59
C VAL A 88 -10.21 -5.14 16.82
N ASP A 89 -10.27 -6.47 16.77
CA ASP A 89 -11.12 -7.27 17.68
C ASP A 89 -10.55 -7.35 19.09
N ASP A 90 -9.23 -7.52 19.21
CA ASP A 90 -8.48 -7.56 20.49
C ASP A 90 -8.58 -6.24 21.29
N LEU A 91 -8.82 -5.12 20.60
CA LEU A 91 -8.93 -3.79 21.19
C LEU A 91 -10.37 -3.26 21.27
N ASN A 92 -11.37 -4.04 20.83
CA ASN A 92 -12.77 -3.57 20.68
C ASN A 92 -12.86 -2.21 19.94
N LEU A 93 -11.98 -1.99 18.96
CA LEU A 93 -11.76 -0.68 18.36
C LEU A 93 -12.26 -0.64 16.92
N SER A 94 -13.21 0.25 16.65
CA SER A 94 -13.68 0.52 15.29
C SER A 94 -12.89 1.69 14.67
N ARG A 95 -12.51 1.55 13.40
CA ARG A 95 -11.80 2.59 12.64
C ARG A 95 -12.45 2.78 11.28
N VAL A 96 -12.39 4.03 10.82
CA VAL A 96 -12.80 4.44 9.48
C VAL A 96 -11.61 5.06 8.78
N ALA A 97 -11.34 4.64 7.56
CA ALA A 97 -10.31 5.20 6.70
C ALA A 97 -10.89 5.55 5.34
N THR A 98 -10.67 6.78 4.88
CA THR A 98 -10.92 7.16 3.49
C THR A 98 -9.63 6.95 2.70
N LEU A 99 -9.71 6.13 1.67
CA LEU A 99 -8.62 5.71 0.80
C LEU A 99 -8.84 6.28 -0.60
N GLU A 100 -7.77 6.78 -1.19
CA GLU A 100 -7.75 7.09 -2.62
C GLU A 100 -7.90 5.81 -3.46
N PRO A 101 -8.39 5.89 -4.72
CA PRO A 101 -8.60 4.71 -5.56
C PRO A 101 -7.39 3.76 -5.64
N LEU A 102 -6.18 4.33 -5.81
CA LEU A 102 -4.93 3.56 -5.84
C LEU A 102 -4.57 2.93 -4.50
N GLU A 103 -4.90 3.60 -3.38
CA GLU A 103 -4.65 3.05 -2.04
C GLU A 103 -5.58 1.87 -1.77
N ALA A 104 -6.85 1.98 -2.14
CA ALA A 104 -7.82 0.90 -2.02
C ALA A 104 -7.44 -0.30 -2.90
N ALA A 105 -7.04 -0.06 -4.16
CA ALA A 105 -6.55 -1.10 -5.05
C ALA A 105 -5.29 -1.78 -4.49
N ALA A 106 -4.33 -1.00 -3.98
CA ALA A 106 -3.11 -1.55 -3.36
C ALA A 106 -3.40 -2.33 -2.08
N LEU A 107 -4.38 -1.91 -1.27
CA LEU A 107 -4.85 -2.65 -0.11
C LEU A 107 -5.45 -4.01 -0.53
N ARG A 108 -6.41 -4.03 -1.46
CA ARG A 108 -7.04 -5.27 -1.93
C ARG A 108 -6.02 -6.21 -2.58
N TYR A 109 -5.09 -5.67 -3.37
CA TYR A 109 -3.96 -6.42 -3.93
C TYR A 109 -3.09 -7.05 -2.83
N ALA A 110 -2.79 -6.29 -1.76
CA ALA A 110 -2.01 -6.79 -0.63
C ALA A 110 -2.75 -7.91 0.12
N LEU A 111 -4.05 -7.74 0.39
CA LEU A 111 -4.88 -8.76 1.01
C LEU A 111 -4.88 -10.05 0.17
N HIS A 112 -5.15 -9.94 -1.14
CA HIS A 112 -5.11 -11.08 -2.06
C HIS A 112 -3.76 -11.80 -2.03
N ARG A 113 -2.64 -11.05 -2.04
CA ARG A 113 -1.28 -11.63 -1.93
C ARG A 113 -1.02 -12.30 -0.58
N ALA A 114 -1.74 -11.93 0.47
CA ALA A 114 -1.71 -12.60 1.77
C ALA A 114 -2.65 -13.81 1.86
N GLY A 115 -3.33 -14.19 0.76
CA GLY A 115 -4.35 -15.25 0.75
C GLY A 115 -5.70 -14.80 1.34
N ARG A 116 -5.92 -13.49 1.46
CA ARG A 116 -7.11 -12.89 2.09
C ARG A 116 -7.92 -12.14 1.05
N GLY A 117 -9.09 -12.66 0.69
CA GLY A 117 -10.00 -11.99 -0.23
C GLY A 117 -9.54 -12.01 -1.69
N GLU A 118 -10.38 -11.42 -2.54
CA GLU A 118 -10.20 -11.42 -3.98
C GLU A 118 -9.68 -10.07 -4.47
N VAL A 119 -8.93 -10.07 -5.57
CA VAL A 119 -8.53 -8.85 -6.26
C VAL A 119 -9.29 -8.74 -7.57
N HIS A 120 -10.04 -7.66 -7.76
CA HIS A 120 -10.72 -7.42 -9.01
C HIS A 120 -9.69 -7.14 -10.13
N PRO A 121 -9.90 -7.61 -11.38
CA PRO A 121 -8.98 -7.37 -12.49
C PRO A 121 -8.65 -5.89 -12.75
N THR A 122 -9.55 -4.97 -12.41
CA THR A 122 -9.33 -3.52 -12.50
C THR A 122 -8.32 -3.03 -11.46
N ASP A 123 -8.44 -3.46 -10.21
CA ASP A 123 -7.52 -3.08 -9.13
C ASP A 123 -6.11 -3.61 -9.39
N ARG A 124 -6.05 -4.87 -9.84
CA ARG A 124 -4.80 -5.51 -10.27
C ARG A 124 -4.10 -4.69 -11.35
N ARG A 125 -4.81 -4.36 -12.44
CA ARG A 125 -4.26 -3.55 -13.54
C ARG A 125 -3.80 -2.17 -13.07
N LEU A 126 -4.58 -1.52 -12.21
CA LEU A 126 -4.26 -0.19 -11.70
C LEU A 126 -2.96 -0.19 -10.86
N VAL A 127 -2.78 -1.21 -10.01
CA VAL A 127 -1.54 -1.39 -9.23
C VAL A 127 -0.36 -1.77 -10.13
N GLU A 128 -0.53 -2.74 -11.03
CA GLU A 128 0.53 -3.21 -11.93
C GLU A 128 1.01 -2.09 -12.87
N ASN A 129 0.08 -1.29 -13.43
CA ASN A 129 0.42 -0.13 -14.24
C ASN A 129 1.22 0.92 -13.46
N ALA A 130 0.84 1.20 -12.20
CA ALA A 130 1.60 2.11 -11.35
C ALA A 130 3.01 1.56 -11.08
N LEU A 131 3.14 0.27 -10.78
CA LEU A 131 4.44 -0.37 -10.57
C LEU A 131 5.32 -0.40 -11.83
N GLN A 132 4.75 -0.46 -13.03
CA GLN A 132 5.53 -0.36 -14.28
C GLN A 132 6.23 0.99 -14.41
N GLN A 133 5.62 2.08 -13.90
CA GLN A 133 6.25 3.41 -13.87
C GLN A 133 7.44 3.50 -12.91
N LEU A 134 7.62 2.49 -12.05
CA LEU A 134 8.78 2.37 -11.15
C LEU A 134 10.05 1.91 -11.90
N CYS A 135 9.89 1.23 -13.05
CA CYS A 135 10.98 0.60 -13.81
C CYS A 135 11.75 1.57 -14.72
N ALA A 136 11.34 2.85 -14.78
CA ALA A 136 12.19 3.92 -15.30
C ALA A 136 13.29 4.23 -14.28
N ASP A 137 14.24 3.30 -14.20
CA ASP A 137 15.55 3.40 -13.55
C ASP A 137 15.63 4.32 -12.29
N PRO A 138 15.23 3.82 -11.10
CA PRO A 138 15.31 4.56 -9.86
C PRO A 138 16.76 4.77 -9.38
N VAL A 139 17.78 4.31 -10.13
CA VAL A 139 19.20 4.53 -9.86
C VAL A 139 19.77 5.55 -10.85
N ALA A 140 19.43 5.52 -12.14
CA ALA A 140 19.74 6.63 -13.06
C ALA A 140 18.99 7.92 -12.72
N ALA A 141 17.88 7.81 -11.98
CA ALA A 141 17.18 8.90 -11.32
C ALA A 141 18.00 9.61 -10.21
N PHE A 142 19.11 9.02 -9.72
CA PHE A 142 19.90 9.59 -8.61
C PHE A 142 21.44 9.42 -8.71
N ALA A 143 22.01 8.80 -9.75
CA ALA A 143 23.47 8.57 -9.94
C ALA A 143 24.19 9.48 -10.92
#